data_AF-E4L780-F1
#
_entry.id   AF-E4L780-F1
#
_cell.length_a   1.000
_cell.length_b   1.000
_cell.length_c   1.000
_cell.angle_alpha   90.00
_cell.angle_beta   90.00
_cell.angle_gamma   90.00
#
_symmetry.space_group_name_H-M   'P 1'
#
loop_
_entity.id
_entity.type
_entity.pdbx_description
1 polymer ?
#
loop_
_entity_poly.entity_id
_entity_poly.type
_entity_poly.pdbx_seq_one_letter_code
_entity_poly.pdbx_strand_id
1 'polypeptide(L)'
;MNLIGSMVAHKVFGIGSITDFDGTYFNVKFDDRVIMFSYPDAFESFLSFCNEKEPTEVAEDVRRHKVEQKERKDKIIRKRKKEADTRKRLLAEARKPRRGRRRVRKAKKEKVEAELN
;
A
#
# COMPACT_ATOMS: atom_id res chain seq x y z
N MET A 1 20.35 -20.64 -1.67
CA MET A 1 19.25 -21.56 -1.35
C MET A 1 18.89 -22.39 -2.57
N ASN A 2 18.65 -23.69 -2.43
CA ASN A 2 18.22 -24.55 -3.53
C ASN A 2 16.79 -25.03 -3.29
N LEU A 3 15.83 -24.40 -3.97
CA LEU A 3 14.39 -24.72 -3.88
C LEU A 3 13.93 -25.64 -5.01
N ILE A 4 14.78 -25.86 -6.02
CA ILE A 4 14.48 -26.68 -7.21
C ILE A 4 14.21 -28.13 -6.77
N GLY A 5 13.13 -28.70 -7.27
CA GLY A 5 12.66 -30.05 -6.92
C GLY A 5 11.77 -30.11 -5.67
N SER A 6 11.56 -28.99 -4.97
CA SER A 6 10.63 -28.96 -3.84
C SER A 6 9.18 -28.99 -4.31
N MET A 7 8.33 -29.71 -3.59
CA MET A 7 6.88 -29.73 -3.81
C MET A 7 6.18 -28.64 -2.99
N VAL A 8 5.33 -27.89 -3.66
CA VAL A 8 4.55 -26.79 -3.09
C VAL A 8 3.07 -26.96 -3.46
N ALA A 9 2.18 -26.67 -2.53
CA ALA A 9 0.75 -26.63 -2.74
C ALA A 9 0.33 -25.17 -2.98
N HIS A 10 -0.28 -24.91 -4.13
CA HIS A 10 -0.98 -23.68 -4.41
C HIS A 10 -2.46 -23.81 -4.03
N LYS A 11 -3.02 -22.79 -3.40
CA LYS A 11 -4.42 -22.80 -2.92
C LYS A 11 -5.46 -23.14 -3.98
N VAL A 12 -5.21 -22.78 -5.25
CA VAL A 12 -6.15 -22.98 -6.38
C VAL A 12 -5.66 -24.04 -7.37
N PHE A 13 -4.33 -24.14 -7.56
CA PHE A 13 -3.76 -24.97 -8.63
C PHE A 13 -3.34 -26.35 -8.13
N GLY A 14 -3.44 -26.61 -6.83
CA GLY A 14 -3.05 -27.87 -6.23
C GLY A 14 -1.53 -27.98 -6.08
N ILE A 15 -1.04 -29.22 -6.13
CA ILE A 15 0.37 -29.53 -5.89
C ILE A 15 1.17 -29.24 -7.17
N GLY A 16 2.31 -28.59 -7.01
CA GLY A 16 3.26 -28.32 -8.07
C GLY A 16 4.70 -28.50 -7.59
N SER A 17 5.62 -28.62 -8.53
CA SER A 17 7.06 -28.75 -8.26
C SER A 17 7.82 -27.53 -8.77
N ILE A 18 8.79 -27.05 -8.00
CA ILE A 18 9.64 -25.93 -8.42
C ILE A 18 10.66 -26.45 -9.43
N THR A 19 10.64 -25.94 -10.66
CA THR A 19 11.54 -26.35 -11.73
C THR A 19 12.70 -25.41 -11.94
N ASP A 20 12.55 -24.14 -11.57
CA ASP A 20 13.56 -23.11 -11.78
C ASP A 20 13.47 -22.01 -10.70
N PHE A 21 14.60 -21.41 -10.35
CA PHE A 21 14.69 -20.35 -9.34
C PHE A 21 15.89 -19.43 -9.63
N ASP A 22 15.62 -18.14 -9.82
CA ASP A 22 16.63 -17.12 -10.13
C ASP A 22 17.02 -16.25 -8.91
N GLY A 23 16.46 -16.54 -7.74
CA GLY A 23 16.64 -15.75 -6.50
C GLY A 23 15.54 -14.72 -6.23
N THR A 24 14.88 -14.22 -7.28
CA THR A 24 13.78 -13.24 -7.20
C THR A 24 12.43 -13.84 -7.61
N TYR A 25 12.46 -14.77 -8.56
CA TYR A 25 11.33 -15.49 -9.11
C TYR A 25 11.65 -16.98 -9.22
N PHE A 26 10.61 -17.80 -9.13
CA PHE A 26 10.70 -19.23 -9.37
C PHE A 26 9.53 -19.69 -10.24
N ASN A 27 9.77 -20.77 -10.98
CA ASN A 27 8.76 -21.42 -11.79
C ASN A 27 8.26 -22.66 -11.08
N VAL A 28 6.94 -22.76 -10.92
CA VAL A 28 6.27 -23.94 -10.40
C VAL A 28 5.55 -24.62 -11.56
N LYS A 29 5.88 -25.88 -11.78
CA LYS A 29 5.17 -26.77 -12.70
C LYS A 29 4.04 -27.47 -11.94
N PHE A 30 2.81 -27.13 -12.31
CA PHE A 30 1.60 -27.86 -11.98
C PHE A 30 1.26 -28.85 -13.11
N ASP A 31 0.28 -29.72 -12.89
CA ASP A 31 -0.09 -30.78 -13.84
C ASP A 31 -0.34 -30.25 -15.26
N ASP A 32 -1.07 -29.14 -15.38
CA ASP A 32 -1.47 -28.59 -16.68
C ASP A 32 -0.60 -27.44 -17.20
N ARG A 33 0.23 -26.83 -16.34
CA ARG A 33 0.90 -25.55 -16.67
C ARG A 33 2.10 -25.23 -15.78
N VAL A 34 3.00 -24.41 -16.30
CA VAL A 34 4.11 -23.80 -15.55
C VAL A 34 3.77 -22.34 -15.29
N ILE A 35 3.86 -21.89 -14.03
CA ILE A 35 3.58 -20.51 -13.63
C ILE A 35 4.78 -19.97 -12.85
N MET A 36 5.15 -18.73 -13.17
CA MET A 36 6.18 -17.97 -12.47
C MET A 36 5.60 -17.23 -11.25
N PHE A 37 6.27 -17.32 -10.12
CA PHE A 37 5.92 -16.67 -8.86
C PHE A 37 7.06 -15.82 -8.33
N SER A 38 6.74 -14.75 -7.61
CA SER A 38 7.70 -13.87 -6.94
C SER A 38 8.12 -14.42 -5.58
N TYR A 39 9.43 -14.50 -5.36
CA TYR A 39 10.04 -14.84 -4.08
C TYR A 39 10.34 -13.57 -3.26
N PRO A 40 10.16 -13.58 -1.93
CA PRO A 40 9.50 -14.61 -1.10
C PRO A 40 7.96 -14.40 -0.97
N ASP A 41 7.39 -13.35 -1.59
CA ASP A 41 6.00 -12.91 -1.38
C ASP A 41 4.94 -14.00 -1.70
N ALA A 42 5.18 -14.84 -2.72
CA ALA A 42 4.23 -15.87 -3.11
C ALA A 42 3.99 -16.95 -2.04
N PHE A 43 4.99 -17.22 -1.18
CA PHE A 43 4.88 -18.15 -0.06
C PHE A 43 4.04 -17.60 1.10
N GLU A 44 3.85 -16.29 1.18
CA GLU A 44 2.97 -15.71 2.21
C GLU A 44 1.48 -15.87 1.84
N SER A 45 1.15 -15.72 0.55
CA SER A 45 -0.24 -15.53 0.11
C SER A 45 -0.84 -16.75 -0.60
N PHE A 46 -0.03 -17.54 -1.29
CA PHE A 46 -0.53 -18.46 -2.31
C PHE A 46 0.03 -19.88 -2.24
N LEU A 47 1.26 -20.02 -1.75
CA LEU A 47 2.01 -21.28 -1.77
C LEU A 47 2.32 -21.75 -0.36
N SER A 48 2.31 -23.07 -0.17
CA SER A 48 2.76 -23.72 1.08
C SER A 48 3.59 -24.94 0.72
N PHE A 49 4.62 -25.27 1.48
CA PHE A 49 5.39 -26.48 1.21
C PHE A 49 4.54 -27.72 1.50
N CYS A 50 4.56 -28.69 0.57
CA CYS A 50 3.90 -29.99 0.80
C CYS A 50 4.65 -30.85 1.80
N ASN A 51 5.98 -30.67 1.90
CA ASN A 51 6.77 -31.30 2.93
C ASN A 51 6.44 -30.63 4.27
N GLU A 52 6.28 -31.45 5.31
CA GLU A 52 5.91 -31.02 6.67
C GLU A 52 6.89 -30.00 7.28
N LYS A 53 8.06 -29.82 6.67
CA LYS A 53 9.03 -28.78 7.02
C LYS A 53 9.27 -27.86 5.83
N GLU A 54 8.75 -26.65 5.94
CA GLU A 54 9.24 -25.50 5.19
C GLU A 54 10.72 -25.28 5.53
N PRO A 55 11.61 -25.04 4.55
CA PRO A 55 12.98 -24.70 4.86
C PRO A 55 13.02 -23.44 5.73
N THR A 56 13.68 -23.49 6.89
CA THR A 56 13.76 -22.37 7.84
C THR A 56 14.21 -21.06 7.20
N GLU A 57 15.05 -21.14 6.16
CA GLU A 57 15.48 -20.01 5.35
C GLU A 57 14.30 -19.32 4.62
N VAL A 58 13.33 -20.06 4.04
CA VAL A 58 12.17 -19.44 3.38
C VAL A 58 11.29 -18.75 4.40
N ALA A 59 11.04 -19.38 5.54
CA ALA A 59 10.25 -18.79 6.61
C ALA A 59 10.87 -17.47 7.12
N GLU A 60 12.20 -17.44 7.27
CA GLU A 60 12.93 -16.21 7.62
C GLU A 60 12.86 -15.15 6.52
N ASP A 61 13.00 -15.54 5.24
CA ASP A 61 12.93 -14.62 4.10
C ASP A 61 11.53 -13.98 3.96
N VAL A 62 10.47 -14.79 4.09
CA VAL A 62 9.08 -14.33 4.14
C VAL A 62 8.88 -13.36 5.31
N ARG A 63 9.38 -13.71 6.50
CA ARG A 63 9.28 -12.87 7.69
C ARG A 63 9.97 -11.52 7.50
N ARG A 64 11.19 -11.50 6.95
CA ARG A 64 11.93 -10.26 6.66
C ARG A 64 11.18 -9.40 5.64
N HIS A 65 10.70 -10.01 4.57
CA HIS A 65 9.94 -9.30 3.53
C HIS A 65 8.68 -8.66 4.09
N LYS A 66 7.93 -9.38 4.93
CA LYS A 66 6.71 -8.87 5.57
C LYS A 66 6.96 -7.64 6.45
N VAL A 67 8.05 -7.64 7.22
CA VAL A 67 8.44 -6.50 8.05
C VAL A 67 8.75 -5.28 7.17
N GLU A 68 9.56 -5.45 6.13
CA GLU A 68 9.92 -4.37 5.20
C GLU A 68 8.69 -3.79 4.49
N GLN A 69 7.78 -4.64 4.01
CA GLN A 69 6.54 -4.22 3.37
C GLN A 69 5.64 -3.44 4.33
N LYS A 70 5.54 -3.88 5.58
CA LYS A 70 4.76 -3.18 6.61
C LYS A 70 5.32 -1.78 6.87
N GLU A 71 6.64 -1.66 7.05
CA GLU A 71 7.27 -0.36 7.25
C GLU A 71 7.09 0.57 6.05
N ARG A 72 7.20 0.04 4.83
CA ARG A 72 6.98 0.81 3.61
C ARG A 72 5.54 1.31 3.51
N LYS A 73 4.56 0.44 3.80
CA LYS A 73 3.13 0.80 3.85
C LYS A 73 2.87 1.87 4.92
N ASP A 74 3.44 1.72 6.12
CA ASP A 74 3.29 2.67 7.22
C ASP A 74 3.87 4.04 6.88
N LYS A 75 5.03 4.10 6.23
CA LYS A 75 5.63 5.36 5.75
C LYS A 75 4.72 6.07 4.74
N ILE A 76 4.14 5.33 3.79
CA ILE A 76 3.20 5.88 2.80
C ILE A 76 1.93 6.40 3.49
N ILE A 77 1.34 5.63 4.41
CA ILE A 77 0.14 6.02 5.15
C ILE A 77 0.41 7.30 5.97
N ARG A 78 1.55 7.36 6.68
CA ARG A 78 1.95 8.54 7.46
C ARG A 78 2.12 9.77 6.57
N LYS A 79 2.76 9.63 5.41
CA LYS A 79 2.94 10.73 4.45
C LYS A 79 1.60 11.25 3.94
N ARG A 80 0.71 10.34 3.49
CA ARG A 80 -0.65 10.69 3.05
C ARG A 80 -1.47 11.37 4.14
N LYS A 81 -1.36 10.92 5.39
CA LYS A 81 -2.06 11.54 6.53
C LYS A 81 -1.57 12.96 6.79
N LYS A 82 -0.25 13.20 6.72
CA LYS A 82 0.32 14.55 6.85
C LYS A 82 -0.15 15.47 5.73
N GLU A 83 -0.10 15.03 4.47
CA GLU A 83 -0.57 15.80 3.31
C GLU A 83 -2.08 16.11 3.38
N ALA A 84 -2.88 15.16 3.86
CA ALA A 84 -4.31 15.39 4.05
C ALA A 84 -4.57 16.44 5.15
N ASP A 85 -3.81 16.42 6.25
CA ASP A 85 -3.95 17.39 7.33
C ASP A 85 -3.52 18.80 6.91
N THR A 86 -2.38 18.94 6.21
CA THR A 86 -1.93 20.23 5.66
C THR A 86 -2.94 20.79 4.67
N ARG A 87 -3.47 19.95 3.77
CA ARG A 87 -4.52 20.35 2.82
C ARG A 87 -5.79 20.83 3.54
N LYS A 88 -6.23 20.11 4.59
CA LYS A 88 -7.38 20.54 5.40
C LYS A 88 -7.14 21.88 6.09
N ARG A 89 -5.96 22.11 6.65
CA ARG A 89 -5.60 23.40 7.28
C ARG A 89 -5.61 24.55 6.28
N LEU A 90 -5.00 24.36 5.10
CA LEU A 90 -5.00 25.37 4.03
C LEU A 90 -6.42 25.73 3.58
N LEU A 91 -7.28 24.73 3.40
CA LEU A 91 -8.69 24.94 3.05
C LEU A 91 -9.47 25.65 4.16
N ALA A 92 -9.21 25.33 5.43
CA ALA A 92 -9.83 26.02 6.55
C ALA A 92 -9.39 27.49 6.63
N GLU A 93 -8.11 27.77 6.38
CA GLU A 93 -7.57 29.13 6.34
C GLU A 93 -8.17 29.94 5.19
N ALA A 94 -8.32 29.33 4.01
CA ALA A 94 -8.98 29.95 2.85
C ALA A 94 -10.48 30.21 3.06
N ARG A 95 -11.15 29.40 3.91
CA ARG A 95 -12.58 29.55 4.25
C ARG A 95 -12.84 30.56 5.36
N LYS A 96 -11.82 31.06 6.07
CA LYS A 96 -12.02 32.14 7.06
C LYS A 96 -12.63 33.34 6.34
N PRO A 97 -13.82 33.81 6.75
CA PRO A 97 -14.43 34.96 6.09
C PRO A 97 -13.47 36.14 6.24
N ARG A 98 -13.02 36.71 5.12
CA ARG A 98 -12.25 37.95 5.10
C ARG A 98 -13.06 39.01 5.84
N ARG A 99 -12.78 39.20 7.13
CA ARG A 99 -13.48 40.13 8.05
C ARG A 99 -13.54 41.56 7.49
N GLY A 100 -12.65 41.91 6.56
CA GLY A 100 -12.69 43.18 5.83
C GLY A 100 -13.86 43.36 4.86
N ARG A 101 -14.40 42.30 4.23
CA ARG A 101 -15.45 42.46 3.19
C ARG A 101 -16.82 42.83 3.77
N ARG A 102 -17.07 42.49 5.04
CA ARG A 102 -18.32 42.79 5.75
C ARG A 102 -18.37 44.25 6.24
N ARG A 103 -17.23 44.83 6.62
CA ARG A 103 -17.12 46.27 6.99
C ARG A 103 -17.35 47.19 5.79
N VAL A 104 -16.78 46.87 4.63
CA VAL A 104 -16.93 47.70 3.41
C VAL A 104 -18.37 47.72 2.90
N ARG A 105 -19.11 46.61 3.00
CA ARG A 105 -20.54 46.56 2.64
C ARG A 105 -21.43 47.36 3.60
N LYS A 106 -21.13 47.35 4.89
CA LYS A 106 -21.90 48.13 5.89
C LYS A 106 -21.68 49.64 5.70
N ALA A 107 -20.42 50.06 5.53
CA ALA A 107 -20.07 51.47 5.30
C ALA A 107 -20.63 52.03 3.97
N LYS A 108 -20.69 51.23 2.90
CA LYS A 108 -21.35 51.66 1.65
C LYS A 108 -22.86 51.82 1.79
N LYS A 109 -23.51 50.99 2.62
CA LYS A 109 -24.97 51.08 2.83
C LYS A 109 -25.33 52.31 3.68
N GLU A 110 -24.59 52.55 4.76
CA GLU A 110 -24.77 53.74 5.61
C GLU A 110 -24.48 55.06 4.86
N LYS A 111 -23.53 55.06 3.91
CA LYS A 111 -23.22 56.26 3.12
C LYS A 111 -24.30 56.60 2.08
N VAL A 112 -24.89 55.60 1.45
CA VAL A 112 -25.99 55.80 0.48
C VAL A 112 -27.28 56.27 1.18
N GLU A 113 -27.53 55.78 2.39
CA GLU A 113 -28.71 56.16 3.18
C GLU A 113 -28.60 57.59 3.77
N ALA A 114 -27.38 58.08 3.98
CA ALA A 114 -27.12 59.46 4.40
C ALA A 114 -27.19 60.49 3.26
N GLU A 115 -27.01 60.07 1.99
CA GLU A 115 -27.11 60.96 0.83
C GLU A 115 -28.56 61.13 0.30
N LEU A 116 -29.51 60.37 0.86
CA LEU A 116 -30.93 60.37 0.45
C LEU A 116 -31.87 61.08 1.45
N ASN A 117 -31.34 61.69 2.52
CA ASN A 117 -32.07 62.50 3.50
C ASN A 117 -31.67 63.97 3.43
#